data_AF-A0A941L650-F1
#
_entry.id   AF-A0A941L650-F1
#
_cell.length_a   1.000
_cell.length_b   1.000
_cell.length_c   1.000
_cell.angle_alpha   90.00
_cell.angle_beta   90.00
_cell.angle_gamma   90.00
#
_symmetry.space_group_name_H-M   'P 1'
#
loop_
_entity.id
_entity.type
_entity.pdbx_description
1 polymer ?
#
loop_
_entity_poly.entity_id
_entity_poly.type
_entity_poly.pdbx_seq_one_letter_code
_entity_poly.pdbx_strand_id
1 'polypeptide(L)'
;SKVPSSDSIDSLYQNIYVLKTKIEFLVKESVDVLINFNKVNPYLTKGLYSKNQNEIIDNLNNEVLNLISSVQNIEEKSTKKETISRTELENILKLIASDKIEFKFNDEILEENQIKNVTVNTDTSSKKAKIIKSNRGFAKILTGFSILFILSGLLISGYAFNEMYLTNSKQVAAQEKLAAIYSGEQTFENNEEVFASESNFLNLRELFNDTPIFDNFIDQVLPEENISSDNDEPEIFGYLEISSINVQQYVLAGTNENTLELGPGYYKSTSLPGTGGNVGIAGHRTTYGAPFGDLDAVNIGDTILLTVDSKTFHYQVDSIDVVGAVGGEYVLFDRGDDRLTLTTCHPKYSAKERLIVSGILKKIEVVG
;
A
#
# COMPACT_ATOMS: atom_id res chain seq x y z
N SER A 1 2.98 5.00 24.32
CA SER A 1 3.46 3.63 24.12
C SER A 1 2.53 2.68 24.86
N LYS A 2 1.86 1.76 24.16
CA LYS A 2 1.14 0.68 24.86
C LYS A 2 2.21 -0.23 25.45
N VAL A 3 2.23 -0.35 26.78
CA VAL A 3 2.96 -1.41 27.47
C VAL A 3 2.50 -2.74 26.85
N PRO A 4 3.40 -3.70 26.55
CA PRO A 4 2.99 -5.01 26.06
C PRO A 4 1.92 -5.58 26.99
N SER A 5 0.85 -6.15 26.42
CA SER A 5 -0.20 -6.77 27.21
C SER A 5 0.45 -7.78 28.15
N SER A 6 0.27 -7.60 29.46
CA SER A 6 0.82 -8.49 30.50
C SER A 6 0.63 -9.97 30.15
N ASP A 7 -0.49 -10.28 29.51
CA ASP A 7 -0.89 -11.63 29.15
C ASP A 7 0.09 -12.36 28.21
N SER A 8 0.75 -11.66 27.26
CA SER A 8 1.64 -12.34 26.28
C SER A 8 3.03 -12.65 26.86
N ILE A 9 3.59 -11.76 27.67
CA ILE A 9 4.87 -11.99 28.33
C ILE A 9 4.72 -12.99 29.49
N ASP A 10 3.63 -12.91 30.24
CA ASP A 10 3.32 -13.86 31.31
C ASP A 10 3.10 -15.27 30.74
N SER A 11 2.42 -15.39 29.61
CA SER A 11 2.27 -16.66 28.88
C SER A 11 3.62 -17.24 28.46
N LEU A 12 4.53 -16.41 27.94
CA LEU A 12 5.87 -16.84 27.56
C LEU A 12 6.66 -17.36 28.77
N TYR A 13 6.65 -16.65 29.91
CA TYR A 13 7.31 -17.11 31.13
C TYR A 13 6.76 -18.44 31.64
N GLN A 14 5.43 -18.60 31.63
CA GLN A 14 4.78 -19.86 32.03
C GLN A 14 5.20 -21.03 31.12
N ASN A 15 5.22 -20.80 29.80
CA ASN A 15 5.60 -21.85 28.83
C ASN A 15 7.09 -22.20 28.94
N ILE A 16 7.97 -21.24 29.18
CA ILE A 16 9.39 -21.51 29.42
C ILE A 16 9.58 -22.36 30.68
N TYR A 17 8.85 -22.05 31.76
CA TYR A 17 8.89 -22.83 32.98
C TYR A 17 8.42 -24.28 32.75
N VAL A 18 7.40 -24.47 31.92
CA VAL A 18 6.90 -25.80 31.54
C VAL A 18 7.96 -26.56 30.74
N LEU A 19 8.56 -25.91 29.74
CA LEU A 19 9.62 -26.50 28.93
C LEU A 19 10.80 -26.95 29.79
N LYS A 20 11.26 -26.07 30.69
CA LYS A 20 12.28 -26.36 31.70
C LYS A 20 11.92 -27.62 32.49
N THR A 21 10.74 -27.64 33.11
CA THR A 21 10.31 -28.74 33.98
C THR A 21 10.24 -30.08 33.23
N LYS A 22 9.81 -30.08 31.95
CA LYS A 22 9.78 -31.29 31.12
C LYS A 22 11.17 -31.80 30.74
N ILE A 23 12.10 -30.90 30.44
CA ILE A 23 13.49 -31.26 30.17
C ILE A 23 14.11 -31.87 31.45
N GLU A 24 13.92 -31.21 32.60
CA GLU A 24 14.39 -31.70 33.91
C GLU A 24 13.80 -33.07 34.25
N PHE A 25 12.53 -33.31 33.93
CA PHE A 25 11.89 -34.61 34.10
C PHE A 25 12.60 -35.72 33.31
N LEU A 26 13.03 -35.43 32.08
CA LEU A 26 13.67 -36.40 31.17
C LEU A 26 15.10 -36.75 31.60
N VAL A 27 15.90 -35.75 31.97
CA VAL A 27 17.33 -35.96 32.25
C VAL A 27 17.67 -36.06 33.74
N LYS A 28 16.73 -35.73 34.65
CA LYS A 28 16.92 -35.73 36.11
C LYS A 28 18.02 -34.76 36.62
N GLU A 29 18.35 -33.78 35.79
CA GLU A 29 19.32 -32.72 36.07
C GLU A 29 18.62 -31.37 35.91
N SER A 30 19.10 -30.35 36.63
CA SER A 30 18.56 -28.98 36.48
C SER A 30 19.02 -28.33 35.17
N VAL A 31 18.12 -27.52 34.58
CA VAL A 31 18.39 -26.82 33.32
C VAL A 31 17.93 -25.38 33.38
N ASP A 32 18.77 -24.46 32.89
CA ASP A 32 18.38 -23.08 32.62
C ASP A 32 17.99 -22.92 31.16
N VAL A 33 16.83 -22.32 30.92
CA VAL A 33 16.34 -21.96 29.58
C VAL A 33 16.47 -20.44 29.43
N LEU A 34 17.48 -20.01 28.68
CA LEU A 34 17.86 -18.60 28.54
C LEU A 34 17.41 -18.05 27.17
N ILE A 35 16.78 -16.89 27.18
CA ILE A 35 16.42 -16.16 25.95
C ILE A 35 17.50 -15.12 25.66
N ASN A 36 18.07 -15.17 24.46
CA ASN A 36 18.99 -14.15 23.98
C ASN A 36 18.22 -12.95 23.38
N PHE A 37 17.92 -11.97 24.23
CA PHE A 37 17.17 -10.77 23.83
C PHE A 37 17.81 -9.98 22.67
N ASN A 38 19.14 -9.98 22.54
CA ASN A 38 19.84 -9.29 21.46
C ASN A 38 19.52 -9.91 20.08
N LYS A 39 19.26 -11.22 20.05
CA LYS A 39 18.87 -11.95 18.83
C LYS A 39 17.37 -11.91 18.57
N VAL A 40 16.58 -11.81 19.64
CA VAL A 40 15.12 -11.69 19.57
C VAL A 40 14.70 -10.33 19.00
N ASN A 41 15.43 -9.26 19.33
CA ASN A 41 15.24 -7.95 18.71
C ASN A 41 16.56 -7.15 18.68
N PRO A 42 17.30 -7.17 17.55
CA PRO A 42 18.61 -6.51 17.44
C PRO A 42 18.55 -4.97 17.48
N TYR A 43 17.36 -4.38 17.45
CA TYR A 43 17.14 -2.93 17.42
C TYR A 43 16.59 -2.35 18.73
N LEU A 44 16.36 -3.18 19.77
CA LEU A 44 15.87 -2.75 21.09
C LEU A 44 16.73 -1.65 21.73
N THR A 45 18.03 -1.60 21.42
CA THR A 45 18.97 -0.62 21.98
C THR A 45 18.97 0.75 21.26
N LYS A 46 18.27 0.89 20.12
CA LYS A 46 18.33 2.10 19.28
C LYS A 46 17.10 3.01 19.35
N GLY A 47 16.13 2.75 20.22
CA GLY A 47 14.97 3.64 20.43
C GLY A 47 14.01 3.79 19.24
N LEU A 48 14.23 3.03 18.15
CA LEU A 48 13.39 3.02 16.96
C LEU A 48 12.48 1.79 17.03
N TYR A 49 11.16 2.02 16.93
CA TYR A 49 10.06 1.03 16.88
C TYR A 49 9.59 0.43 18.22
N SER A 50 8.52 1.01 18.79
CA SER A 50 7.72 0.40 19.87
C SER A 50 6.47 -0.36 19.37
N LYS A 51 6.20 -0.37 18.05
CA LYS A 51 4.91 -0.83 17.51
C LYS A 51 4.81 -2.37 17.31
N ASN A 52 5.92 -3.09 17.27
CA ASN A 52 5.96 -4.54 16.95
C ASN A 52 6.46 -5.45 18.09
N GLN A 53 6.52 -4.95 19.35
CA GLN A 53 7.03 -5.75 20.48
C GLN A 53 6.17 -6.99 20.78
N ASN A 54 4.85 -6.90 20.58
CA ASN A 54 3.94 -8.02 20.84
C ASN A 54 4.14 -9.17 19.85
N GLU A 55 4.32 -8.89 18.56
CA GLU A 55 4.53 -9.91 17.53
C GLU A 55 5.83 -10.71 17.77
N ILE A 56 6.87 -10.06 18.28
CA ILE A 56 8.14 -10.70 18.64
C ILE A 56 7.94 -11.66 19.83
N ILE A 57 7.19 -11.22 20.86
CA ILE A 57 6.87 -12.05 22.04
C ILE A 57 5.99 -13.23 21.64
N ASP A 58 4.99 -13.01 20.79
CA ASP A 58 4.07 -14.06 20.32
C ASP A 58 4.78 -15.11 19.47
N ASN A 59 5.68 -14.69 18.57
CA ASN A 59 6.49 -15.61 17.77
C ASN A 59 7.43 -16.45 18.65
N LEU A 60 8.08 -15.83 19.64
CA LEU A 60 8.92 -16.54 20.59
C LEU A 60 8.11 -17.52 21.45
N ASN A 61 6.90 -17.14 21.86
CA ASN A 61 5.99 -18.00 22.63
C ASN A 61 5.56 -19.23 21.82
N ASN A 62 5.22 -19.04 20.54
CA ASN A 62 4.90 -20.15 19.63
C ASN A 62 6.08 -21.11 19.44
N GLU A 63 7.30 -20.59 19.39
CA GLU A 63 8.51 -21.40 19.32
C GLU A 63 8.70 -22.27 20.58
N VAL A 64 8.51 -21.68 21.76
CA VAL A 64 8.56 -22.43 23.04
C VAL A 64 7.49 -23.51 23.09
N LEU A 65 6.27 -23.25 22.62
CA LEU A 65 5.19 -24.26 22.54
C LEU A 65 5.52 -25.42 21.60
N ASN A 66 6.18 -25.15 20.48
CA ASN A 66 6.67 -26.19 19.57
C ASN A 66 7.73 -27.04 20.26
N LEU A 67 8.68 -26.43 20.98
CA LEU A 67 9.70 -27.14 21.75
C LEU A 67 9.09 -28.01 22.85
N ILE A 68 8.09 -27.52 23.58
CA ILE A 68 7.34 -28.32 24.58
C ILE A 68 6.75 -29.58 23.92
N SER A 69 6.12 -29.41 22.75
CA SER A 69 5.52 -30.52 22.00
C SER A 69 6.57 -31.51 21.51
N SER A 70 7.74 -31.04 21.06
CA SER A 70 8.86 -31.90 20.68
C SER A 70 9.43 -32.68 21.87
N VAL A 71 9.64 -32.02 23.02
CA VAL A 71 10.14 -32.66 24.24
C VAL A 71 9.14 -33.69 24.76
N GLN A 72 7.84 -33.41 24.72
CA GLN A 72 6.80 -34.37 25.07
C GLN A 72 6.77 -35.58 24.13
N ASN A 73 6.96 -35.39 22.83
CA ASN A 73 7.07 -36.52 21.89
C ASN A 73 8.31 -37.39 22.16
N ILE A 74 9.41 -36.79 22.64
CA ILE A 74 10.61 -37.51 23.08
C ILE A 74 10.30 -38.32 24.34
N GLU A 75 9.61 -37.73 25.32
CA GLU A 75 9.12 -38.39 26.54
C GLU A 75 8.27 -39.64 26.23
N GLU A 76 7.28 -39.51 25.33
CA GLU A 76 6.41 -40.61 24.90
C GLU A 76 7.14 -41.74 24.16
N LYS A 77 8.27 -41.42 23.50
CA LYS A 77 9.11 -42.43 22.82
C LYS A 77 10.10 -43.09 23.77
N SER A 78 10.68 -42.32 24.69
CA SER A 78 11.66 -42.80 25.68
C SER A 78 11.03 -43.79 26.67
N THR A 79 9.78 -43.56 27.07
CA THR A 79 8.99 -44.49 27.91
C THR A 79 8.75 -45.87 27.27
N LYS A 80 9.00 -46.05 25.97
CA LYS A 80 8.81 -47.33 25.26
C LYS A 80 10.05 -48.20 25.08
N LYS A 81 11.29 -47.77 25.40
CA LYS A 81 12.44 -48.70 25.52
C LYS A 81 13.79 -48.18 26.04
N GLU A 82 14.04 -46.88 26.25
CA GLU A 82 15.35 -46.39 26.73
C GLU A 82 15.23 -44.96 27.27
N THR A 83 15.78 -44.68 28.47
CA THR A 83 15.89 -43.33 29.03
C THR A 83 16.89 -42.52 28.22
N ILE A 84 16.48 -41.35 27.71
CA ILE A 84 17.36 -40.47 26.93
C ILE A 84 18.50 -39.91 27.79
N SER A 85 19.72 -39.93 27.28
CA SER A 85 20.88 -39.35 27.98
C SER A 85 20.89 -37.82 27.85
N ARG A 86 21.51 -37.11 28.82
CA ARG A 86 21.72 -35.66 28.76
C ARG A 86 22.31 -35.22 27.42
N THR A 87 23.41 -35.85 27.00
CA THR A 87 24.13 -35.52 25.77
C THR A 87 23.25 -35.68 24.52
N GLU A 88 22.39 -36.70 24.51
CA GLU A 88 21.46 -36.95 23.41
C GLU A 88 20.35 -35.90 23.36
N LEU A 89 19.76 -35.55 24.52
CA LEU A 89 18.75 -34.50 24.59
C LEU A 89 19.34 -33.13 24.23
N GLU A 90 20.55 -32.81 24.70
CA GLU A 90 21.23 -31.55 24.37
C GLU A 90 21.49 -31.44 22.86
N ASN A 91 21.93 -32.52 22.21
CA ASN A 91 22.12 -32.53 20.76
C ASN A 91 20.81 -32.35 20.00
N ILE A 92 19.71 -32.97 20.46
CA ILE A 92 18.39 -32.78 19.85
C ILE A 92 17.94 -31.33 20.01
N LEU A 93 18.03 -30.77 21.22
CA LEU A 93 17.63 -29.39 21.51
C LEU A 93 18.42 -28.38 20.65
N LYS A 94 19.73 -28.60 20.47
CA LYS A 94 20.56 -27.79 19.56
C LYS A 94 20.10 -27.82 18.09
N LEU A 95 19.46 -28.91 17.65
CA LEU A 95 18.96 -29.05 16.28
C LEU A 95 17.56 -28.44 16.09
N ILE A 96 16.71 -28.47 17.12
CA ILE A 96 15.30 -28.08 17.00
C ILE A 96 14.99 -26.69 17.55
N ALA A 97 15.82 -26.15 18.44
CA ALA A 97 15.66 -24.80 18.95
C ALA A 97 16.36 -23.78 18.06
N SER A 98 15.80 -22.58 17.95
CA SER A 98 16.52 -21.49 17.30
C SER A 98 17.71 -21.04 18.14
N ASP A 99 18.60 -20.30 17.51
CA ASP A 99 19.76 -19.69 18.14
C ASP A 99 19.41 -18.56 19.14
N LYS A 100 18.11 -18.31 19.36
CA LYS A 100 17.55 -17.36 20.33
C LYS A 100 17.34 -17.99 21.72
N ILE A 101 17.24 -19.31 21.82
CA ILE A 101 17.01 -20.04 23.07
C ILE A 101 18.23 -20.90 23.38
N GLU A 102 18.83 -20.69 24.54
CA GLU A 102 20.00 -21.42 25.01
C GLU A 102 19.62 -22.30 26.22
N PHE A 103 20.08 -23.55 26.21
CA PHE A 103 19.88 -24.50 27.31
C PHE A 103 21.21 -24.70 28.04
N LYS A 104 21.24 -24.43 29.34
CA LYS A 104 22.41 -24.72 30.19
C LYS A 104 22.04 -25.79 31.21
N PHE A 105 22.60 -26.98 31.03
CA PHE A 105 22.43 -28.08 31.98
C PHE A 105 23.45 -27.93 33.10
N ASN A 106 22.96 -27.93 34.34
CA ASN A 106 23.78 -27.83 35.53
C ASN A 106 23.96 -29.23 36.13
N ASP A 107 25.12 -29.52 36.72
CA ASP A 107 25.44 -30.85 37.28
C ASP A 107 24.72 -31.14 38.64
N GLU A 108 23.67 -30.38 38.95
CA GLU A 108 22.85 -30.53 40.14
C GLU A 108 21.72 -31.55 39.86
N ILE A 109 21.80 -32.69 40.54
CA ILE A 109 20.83 -33.80 40.43
C ILE A 109 19.56 -33.42 41.20
N LEU A 110 18.40 -33.51 40.55
CA LEU A 110 17.11 -33.17 41.16
C LEU A 110 16.53 -34.35 41.94
N GLU A 111 16.22 -34.14 43.22
CA GLU A 111 15.53 -35.15 44.05
C GLU A 111 14.09 -35.40 43.54
N GLU A 112 13.61 -36.64 43.68
CA GLU A 112 12.34 -37.13 43.12
C GLU A 112 11.11 -36.29 43.55
N ASN A 113 11.17 -35.65 44.72
CA ASN A 113 10.12 -34.78 45.25
C ASN A 113 10.07 -33.37 44.61
N GLN A 114 11.12 -32.95 43.90
CA GLN A 114 11.17 -31.66 43.20
C GLN A 114 10.67 -31.74 41.76
N ILE A 115 10.46 -32.95 41.25
CA ILE A 115 10.08 -33.22 39.87
C ILE A 115 8.54 -33.19 39.75
N LYS A 116 7.97 -32.05 39.37
CA LYS A 116 6.53 -31.93 39.09
C LYS A 116 6.26 -32.19 37.62
N ASN A 117 5.48 -33.22 37.29
CA ASN A 117 4.93 -33.36 35.95
C ASN A 117 3.90 -32.26 35.70
N VAL A 118 4.30 -31.22 34.97
CA VAL A 118 3.41 -30.13 34.58
C VAL A 118 2.75 -30.51 33.26
N THR A 119 1.47 -30.84 33.33
CA THR A 119 0.62 -31.02 32.14
C THR A 119 0.15 -29.65 31.67
N VAL A 120 0.61 -29.20 30.51
CA VAL A 120 0.05 -28.04 29.84
C VAL A 120 -0.96 -28.52 28.82
N ASN A 121 -2.13 -27.86 28.79
CA ASN A 121 -2.98 -27.89 27.61
C ASN A 121 -2.20 -27.21 26.49
N THR A 122 -1.42 -27.99 25.74
CA THR A 122 -0.87 -27.59 24.44
C THR A 122 -1.98 -27.55 23.40
N ASP A 123 -3.17 -27.09 23.78
CA ASP A 123 -4.08 -26.39 22.88
C ASP A 123 -3.40 -25.05 22.54
N THR A 124 -2.25 -25.17 21.87
CA THR A 124 -2.08 -24.41 20.66
C THR A 124 -3.44 -24.43 19.97
N SER A 125 -3.85 -23.29 19.44
CA SER A 125 -4.63 -23.32 18.21
C SER A 125 -3.79 -23.98 17.10
N SER A 126 -3.29 -25.21 17.33
CA SER A 126 -3.25 -26.23 16.32
C SER A 126 -4.71 -26.36 15.90
N LYS A 127 -5.03 -25.60 14.86
CA LYS A 127 -5.60 -26.26 13.70
C LYS A 127 -4.79 -27.55 13.53
N LYS A 128 -5.28 -28.65 14.10
CA LYS A 128 -4.81 -29.99 13.78
C LYS A 128 -4.65 -29.97 12.27
N ALA A 129 -3.42 -30.09 11.80
CA ALA A 129 -3.19 -30.65 10.48
C ALA A 129 -3.71 -32.08 10.59
N LYS A 130 -5.03 -32.19 10.43
CA LYS A 130 -5.76 -33.43 10.28
C LYS A 130 -5.00 -34.10 9.14
N ILE A 131 -4.41 -35.26 9.38
CA ILE A 131 -4.20 -36.21 8.28
C ILE A 131 -5.63 -36.55 7.86
N ILE A 132 -6.19 -35.69 7.02
CA ILE A 132 -7.39 -35.95 6.27
C ILE A 132 -6.92 -37.12 5.41
N LYS A 133 -7.27 -38.35 5.81
CA LYS A 133 -7.48 -39.42 4.83
C LYS A 133 -8.25 -38.72 3.73
N SER A 134 -7.59 -38.50 2.58
CA SER A 134 -8.10 -37.75 1.45
C SER A 134 -9.49 -38.29 1.14
N ASN A 135 -10.50 -37.65 1.75
CA ASN A 135 -11.87 -37.94 1.44
C ASN A 135 -12.01 -37.24 0.11
N ARG A 136 -12.03 -38.01 -0.98
CA ARG A 136 -12.04 -37.49 -2.35
C ARG A 136 -13.16 -36.44 -2.57
N GLY A 137 -14.13 -36.31 -1.66
CA GLY A 137 -15.12 -35.22 -1.61
C GLY A 137 -14.64 -33.89 -1.02
N PHE A 138 -13.79 -33.86 0.01
CA PHE A 138 -13.34 -32.60 0.64
C PHE A 138 -12.23 -31.91 -0.17
N ALA A 139 -11.37 -32.70 -0.82
CA ALA A 139 -10.44 -32.17 -1.82
C ALA A 139 -11.20 -31.52 -2.99
N LYS A 140 -12.33 -32.09 -3.45
CA LYS A 140 -13.19 -31.51 -4.50
C LYS A 140 -13.82 -30.17 -4.08
N ILE A 141 -14.24 -30.04 -2.82
CA ILE A 141 -14.83 -28.79 -2.29
C ILE A 141 -13.73 -27.71 -2.15
N LEU A 142 -12.55 -28.06 -1.62
CA LEU A 142 -11.43 -27.12 -1.50
C LEU A 142 -10.86 -26.71 -2.88
N THR A 143 -10.81 -27.62 -3.85
CA THR A 143 -10.52 -27.26 -5.24
C THR A 143 -11.60 -26.37 -5.83
N GLY A 144 -12.87 -26.58 -5.50
CA GLY A 144 -13.98 -25.73 -5.94
C GLY A 144 -13.85 -24.28 -5.47
N PHE A 145 -13.59 -24.07 -4.17
CA PHE A 145 -13.34 -22.72 -3.65
C PHE A 145 -12.05 -22.11 -4.20
N SER A 146 -10.98 -22.89 -4.34
CA SER A 146 -9.72 -22.40 -4.92
C SER A 146 -9.91 -21.97 -6.39
N ILE A 147 -10.65 -22.76 -7.18
CA ILE A 147 -11.03 -22.41 -8.54
C ILE A 147 -11.90 -21.15 -8.55
N LEU A 148 -12.86 -21.01 -7.63
CA LEU A 148 -13.69 -19.82 -7.52
C LEU A 148 -12.86 -18.56 -7.21
N PHE A 149 -11.90 -18.64 -6.28
CA PHE A 149 -11.00 -17.52 -5.97
C PHE A 149 -10.03 -17.20 -7.11
N ILE A 150 -9.51 -18.21 -7.80
CA ILE A 150 -8.66 -18.01 -8.98
C ILE A 150 -9.47 -17.36 -10.12
N LEU A 151 -10.69 -17.84 -10.37
CA LEU A 151 -11.58 -17.26 -11.38
C LEU A 151 -12.02 -15.85 -10.99
N SER A 152 -12.34 -15.61 -9.72
CA SER A 152 -12.64 -14.28 -9.22
C SER A 152 -11.45 -13.34 -9.36
N GLY A 153 -10.23 -13.79 -9.00
CA GLY A 153 -9.00 -13.02 -9.18
C GLY A 153 -8.70 -12.73 -10.64
N LEU A 154 -8.92 -13.70 -11.55
CA LEU A 154 -8.80 -13.51 -12.99
C LEU A 154 -9.84 -12.54 -13.54
N LEU A 155 -11.08 -12.60 -13.06
CA LEU A 155 -12.14 -11.67 -13.44
C LEU A 155 -11.82 -10.25 -12.97
N ILE A 156 -11.36 -10.08 -11.72
CA ILE A 156 -10.95 -8.79 -11.16
C ILE A 156 -9.74 -8.25 -11.93
N SER A 157 -8.73 -9.09 -12.19
CA SER A 157 -7.53 -8.68 -12.94
C SER A 157 -7.85 -8.35 -14.40
N GLY A 158 -8.69 -9.15 -15.04
CA GLY A 158 -9.16 -8.91 -16.40
C GLY A 158 -9.99 -7.63 -16.49
N TYR A 159 -10.83 -7.36 -15.48
CA TYR A 159 -11.60 -6.12 -15.39
C TYR A 159 -10.68 -4.90 -15.18
N ALA A 160 -9.74 -4.96 -14.24
CA ALA A 160 -8.76 -3.89 -14.01
C ALA A 160 -7.90 -3.61 -15.26
N PHE A 161 -7.48 -4.67 -15.96
CA PHE A 161 -6.75 -4.55 -17.22
C PHE A 161 -7.62 -3.92 -18.32
N ASN A 162 -8.89 -4.32 -18.41
CA ASN A 162 -9.85 -3.77 -19.36
C ASN A 162 -10.08 -2.27 -19.10
N GLU A 163 -10.30 -1.88 -17.86
CA GLU A 163 -10.42 -0.46 -17.47
C GLU A 163 -9.15 0.31 -17.86
N MET A 164 -7.96 -0.18 -17.53
CA MET A 164 -6.71 0.49 -17.88
C MET A 164 -6.49 0.62 -19.41
N TYR A 165 -6.73 -0.44 -20.18
CA TYR A 165 -6.51 -0.40 -21.62
C TYR A 165 -7.57 0.43 -22.36
N LEU A 166 -8.85 0.26 -22.02
CA LEU A 166 -9.94 0.99 -22.65
C LEU A 166 -9.91 2.48 -22.29
N THR A 167 -9.61 2.83 -21.04
CA THR A 167 -9.53 4.25 -20.62
C THR A 167 -8.42 5.00 -21.34
N ASN A 168 -7.28 4.35 -21.60
CA ASN A 168 -6.21 4.95 -22.41
C ASN A 168 -6.68 5.25 -23.84
N SER A 169 -7.37 4.31 -24.48
CA SER A 169 -7.91 4.54 -25.83
C SER A 169 -8.96 5.66 -25.86
N LYS A 170 -9.82 5.73 -24.84
CA LYS A 170 -10.80 6.82 -24.69
C LYS A 170 -10.12 8.17 -24.58
N GLN A 171 -9.09 8.27 -23.73
CA GLN A 171 -8.39 9.54 -23.49
C GLN A 171 -7.60 10.01 -24.73
N VAL A 172 -6.95 9.10 -25.47
CA VAL A 172 -6.29 9.43 -26.75
C VAL A 172 -7.30 9.96 -27.77
N ALA A 173 -8.45 9.29 -27.92
CA ALA A 173 -9.52 9.74 -28.81
C ALA A 173 -10.09 11.10 -28.39
N ALA A 174 -10.21 11.34 -27.08
CA ALA A 174 -10.62 12.64 -26.54
C ALA A 174 -9.62 13.74 -26.92
N GLN A 175 -8.31 13.51 -26.72
CA GLN A 175 -7.26 14.48 -27.05
C GLN A 175 -7.19 14.79 -28.55
N GLU A 176 -7.42 13.80 -29.43
CA GLU A 176 -7.51 14.02 -30.88
C GLU A 176 -8.69 14.95 -31.22
N LYS A 177 -9.85 14.77 -30.58
CA LYS A 177 -11.01 15.64 -30.77
C LYS A 177 -10.78 17.05 -30.21
N LEU A 178 -10.20 17.16 -29.01
CA LEU A 178 -9.85 18.45 -28.40
C LEU A 178 -8.87 19.21 -29.31
N ALA A 179 -7.96 18.51 -30.00
CA ALA A 179 -7.09 19.13 -30.99
C ALA A 179 -7.85 19.75 -32.17
N ALA A 180 -8.81 19.01 -32.73
CA ALA A 180 -9.63 19.48 -33.85
C ALA A 180 -10.54 20.66 -33.47
N ILE A 181 -11.00 20.69 -32.21
CA ILE A 181 -11.78 21.80 -31.66
C ILE A 181 -10.88 23.03 -31.46
N TYR A 182 -9.72 22.85 -30.83
CA TYR A 182 -8.78 23.93 -30.54
C TYR A 182 -8.25 24.59 -31.83
N SER A 183 -8.08 23.81 -32.90
CA SER A 183 -7.68 24.31 -34.23
C SER A 183 -8.83 25.00 -35.00
N GLY A 184 -10.06 24.95 -34.49
CA GLY A 184 -11.25 25.48 -35.16
C GLY A 184 -11.74 24.65 -36.36
N GLU A 185 -11.30 23.40 -36.47
CA GLU A 185 -11.63 22.48 -37.58
C GLU A 185 -12.97 21.77 -37.38
N GLN A 186 -13.43 21.63 -36.13
CA GLN A 186 -14.68 20.93 -35.74
C GLN A 186 -15.43 21.69 -34.63
N THR A 187 -16.77 21.62 -34.63
CA THR A 187 -17.63 22.08 -33.53
C THR A 187 -18.08 20.92 -32.66
N PHE A 188 -18.35 21.18 -31.38
CA PHE A 188 -18.72 20.17 -30.39
C PHE A 188 -20.05 19.45 -30.70
N GLU A 189 -21.02 20.11 -31.35
CA GLU A 189 -22.32 19.53 -31.77
C GLU A 189 -22.19 18.21 -32.57
N ASN A 190 -21.06 17.97 -33.24
CA ASN A 190 -20.85 16.76 -34.05
C ASN A 190 -20.34 15.55 -33.24
N ASN A 191 -20.15 15.66 -31.92
CA ASN A 191 -19.32 14.72 -31.15
C ASN A 191 -19.93 14.19 -29.82
N GLU A 192 -21.24 14.37 -29.60
CA GLU A 192 -21.95 13.97 -28.36
C GLU A 192 -21.68 12.51 -27.92
N GLU A 193 -21.50 11.57 -28.86
CA GLU A 193 -21.36 10.15 -28.54
C GLU A 193 -20.06 9.76 -27.79
N VAL A 194 -19.01 10.59 -27.82
CA VAL A 194 -17.71 10.25 -27.18
C VAL A 194 -17.59 10.78 -25.75
N PHE A 195 -18.39 11.79 -25.38
CA PHE A 195 -18.39 12.38 -24.04
C PHE A 195 -19.54 11.89 -23.16
N ALA A 196 -20.46 11.08 -23.71
CA ALA A 196 -21.55 10.48 -22.96
C ALA A 196 -21.02 9.50 -21.90
N SER A 197 -21.08 9.92 -20.63
CA SER A 197 -20.66 9.14 -19.48
C SER A 197 -21.59 7.94 -19.26
N GLU A 198 -21.17 6.75 -19.67
CA GLU A 198 -21.86 5.51 -19.30
C GLU A 198 -21.08 4.81 -18.17
N SER A 199 -21.56 4.93 -16.92
CA SER A 199 -21.44 3.82 -15.97
C SER A 199 -22.42 3.95 -14.80
N ASN A 200 -23.42 3.06 -14.78
CA ASN A 200 -24.25 2.76 -13.61
C ASN A 200 -24.25 1.23 -13.43
N PHE A 201 -23.13 0.66 -12.98
CA PHE A 201 -23.15 -0.71 -12.47
C PHE A 201 -21.95 -0.99 -11.55
N LEU A 202 -22.20 -1.06 -10.23
CA LEU A 202 -21.25 -1.30 -9.14
C LEU A 202 -20.05 -0.31 -9.10
N ASN A 203 -20.14 0.71 -8.24
CA ASN A 203 -19.05 1.62 -7.88
C ASN A 203 -17.92 0.91 -7.09
N LEU A 204 -17.23 -0.02 -7.75
CA LEU A 204 -15.94 -0.56 -7.28
C LEU A 204 -14.80 0.46 -7.46
N ARG A 205 -15.08 1.60 -8.11
CA ARG A 205 -14.21 2.78 -8.25
C ARG A 205 -13.83 3.41 -6.90
N GLU A 206 -14.72 3.39 -5.90
CA GLU A 206 -14.37 3.84 -4.54
C GLU A 206 -13.24 3.01 -3.91
N LEU A 207 -13.05 1.75 -4.35
CA LEU A 207 -11.99 0.88 -3.85
C LEU A 207 -10.61 1.21 -4.45
N PHE A 208 -10.58 1.87 -5.62
CA PHE A 208 -9.38 2.27 -6.34
C PHE A 208 -9.49 3.74 -6.77
N ASN A 209 -9.66 4.65 -5.80
CA ASN A 209 -9.64 6.08 -6.07
C ASN A 209 -8.23 6.47 -6.58
N ASP A 210 -8.09 6.80 -7.88
CA ASP A 210 -6.86 7.36 -8.49
C ASP A 210 -7.08 8.81 -8.94
N THR A 211 -8.07 9.50 -8.36
CA THR A 211 -8.37 10.90 -8.70
C THR A 211 -7.25 11.81 -8.18
N PRO A 212 -6.57 12.57 -9.06
CA PRO A 212 -5.34 13.31 -8.73
C PRO A 212 -5.57 14.62 -7.94
N ILE A 213 -6.80 14.88 -7.47
CA ILE A 213 -7.18 16.07 -6.72
C ILE A 213 -7.01 15.88 -5.21
N PHE A 214 -6.89 16.98 -4.46
CA PHE A 214 -6.91 16.93 -2.99
C PHE A 214 -8.34 16.78 -2.48
N ASP A 215 -8.51 16.10 -1.35
CA ASP A 215 -9.83 15.72 -0.83
C ASP A 215 -10.73 16.94 -0.53
N ASN A 216 -10.15 18.06 -0.07
CA ASN A 216 -10.90 19.30 0.17
C ASN A 216 -11.46 19.95 -1.12
N PHE A 217 -10.93 19.57 -2.29
CA PHE A 217 -11.50 19.96 -3.59
C PHE A 217 -12.52 18.92 -4.10
N ILE A 218 -12.55 17.70 -3.55
CA ILE A 218 -13.60 16.70 -3.85
C ILE A 218 -14.95 17.20 -3.32
N ASP A 219 -14.99 17.71 -2.09
CA ASP A 219 -16.23 18.21 -1.46
C ASP A 219 -16.82 19.45 -2.17
N GLN A 220 -15.99 20.25 -2.84
CA GLN A 220 -16.46 21.36 -3.69
C GLN A 220 -17.08 20.88 -5.01
N VAL A 221 -16.66 19.70 -5.49
CA VAL A 221 -17.12 19.10 -6.74
C VAL A 221 -18.33 18.19 -6.50
N LEU A 222 -18.48 17.64 -5.29
CA LEU A 222 -19.55 16.71 -4.91
C LEU A 222 -20.43 17.24 -3.77
N PRO A 223 -21.31 18.23 -4.00
CA PRO A 223 -22.47 18.38 -3.14
C PRO A 223 -23.35 17.14 -3.35
N GLU A 224 -23.49 16.30 -2.32
CA GLU A 224 -24.56 15.29 -2.24
C GLU A 224 -25.91 16.02 -2.26
N GLU A 225 -26.44 16.30 -3.46
CA GLU A 225 -27.85 16.42 -3.84
C GLU A 225 -28.01 17.33 -5.08
N ASN A 226 -28.51 16.74 -6.16
CA ASN A 226 -29.13 17.39 -7.33
C ASN A 226 -28.32 18.42 -8.12
N ILE A 227 -27.58 17.96 -9.14
CA ILE A 227 -27.57 18.66 -10.43
C ILE A 227 -27.74 17.62 -11.54
N SER A 228 -29.00 17.35 -11.88
CA SER A 228 -29.34 16.88 -13.21
C SER A 228 -29.04 17.99 -14.21
N SER A 229 -28.31 17.64 -15.28
CA SER A 229 -28.16 18.38 -16.53
C SER A 229 -27.38 19.69 -16.46
N ASP A 230 -26.18 19.69 -17.05
CA ASP A 230 -26.04 20.53 -18.23
C ASP A 230 -25.14 19.85 -19.27
N ASN A 231 -25.50 20.05 -20.53
CA ASN A 231 -24.74 19.65 -21.71
C ASN A 231 -23.47 20.51 -21.83
N ASP A 232 -22.68 20.64 -20.77
CA ASP A 232 -21.49 21.46 -20.78
C ASP A 232 -20.38 20.69 -21.51
N GLU A 233 -20.29 20.99 -22.80
CA GLU A 233 -19.17 20.66 -23.65
C GLU A 233 -17.85 20.92 -22.92
N PRO A 234 -16.86 20.00 -23.01
CA PRO A 234 -15.61 20.17 -22.28
C PRO A 234 -14.86 21.41 -22.75
N GLU A 235 -14.80 22.43 -21.89
CA GLU A 235 -14.09 23.68 -22.15
C GLU A 235 -12.57 23.45 -22.11
N ILE A 236 -11.87 23.83 -23.17
CA ILE A 236 -10.40 23.74 -23.24
C ILE A 236 -9.81 24.98 -22.56
N PHE A 237 -9.03 24.75 -21.52
CA PHE A 237 -8.28 25.80 -20.82
C PHE A 237 -7.00 26.17 -21.58
N GLY A 238 -6.31 25.19 -22.16
CA GLY A 238 -5.07 25.45 -22.88
C GLY A 238 -4.35 24.19 -23.34
N TYR A 239 -3.08 24.33 -23.69
CA TYR A 239 -2.21 23.25 -24.16
C TYR A 239 -0.92 23.21 -23.35
N LEU A 240 -0.63 22.05 -22.75
CA LEU A 240 0.50 21.81 -21.87
C LEU A 240 1.55 20.94 -22.55
N GLU A 241 2.80 21.40 -22.50
CA GLU A 241 3.95 20.67 -23.01
C GLU A 241 5.07 20.55 -21.98
N ILE A 242 5.62 19.35 -21.82
CA ILE A 242 6.78 19.06 -20.99
C ILE A 242 7.71 18.11 -21.75
N SER A 243 8.66 18.68 -22.49
CA SER A 243 9.49 17.91 -23.42
C SER A 243 10.37 16.86 -22.75
N SER A 244 10.81 17.08 -21.49
CA SER A 244 11.65 16.11 -20.77
C SER A 244 10.96 14.77 -20.50
N ILE A 245 9.62 14.75 -20.52
CA ILE A 245 8.79 13.57 -20.27
C ILE A 245 7.75 13.32 -21.37
N ASN A 246 7.91 13.94 -22.54
CA ASN A 246 7.02 13.81 -23.71
C ASN A 246 5.53 14.07 -23.43
N VAL A 247 5.23 15.01 -22.53
CA VAL A 247 3.83 15.43 -22.29
C VAL A 247 3.44 16.45 -23.34
N GLN A 248 2.31 16.19 -24.00
CA GLN A 248 1.65 17.04 -24.99
C GLN A 248 0.15 16.83 -24.83
N GLN A 249 -0.53 17.71 -24.10
CA GLN A 249 -1.92 17.49 -23.66
C GLN A 249 -2.73 18.78 -23.70
N TYR A 250 -3.94 18.71 -24.23
CA TYR A 250 -4.96 19.74 -23.98
C TYR A 250 -5.43 19.63 -22.55
N VAL A 251 -5.38 20.77 -21.85
CA VAL A 251 -5.83 20.94 -20.48
C VAL A 251 -7.27 21.44 -20.52
N LEU A 252 -8.16 20.79 -19.78
CA LEU A 252 -9.55 21.17 -19.69
C LEU A 252 -9.81 22.09 -18.50
N ALA A 253 -10.85 22.92 -18.58
CA ALA A 253 -11.26 23.78 -17.48
C ALA A 253 -12.06 22.98 -16.44
N GLY A 254 -11.49 22.79 -15.26
CA GLY A 254 -12.13 22.03 -14.17
C GLY A 254 -11.37 20.74 -13.84
N THR A 255 -11.70 20.19 -12.69
CA THR A 255 -11.08 18.96 -12.16
C THR A 255 -12.13 17.99 -11.63
N ASN A 256 -13.35 18.03 -12.18
CA ASN A 256 -14.35 17.01 -11.91
C ASN A 256 -13.96 15.71 -12.61
N GLU A 257 -14.60 14.61 -12.20
CA GLU A 257 -14.25 13.28 -12.67
C GLU A 257 -14.35 13.17 -14.20
N ASN A 258 -15.49 13.57 -14.78
CA ASN A 258 -15.72 13.54 -16.23
C ASN A 258 -14.66 14.32 -17.01
N THR A 259 -14.22 15.47 -16.49
CA THR A 259 -13.14 16.27 -17.08
C THR A 259 -11.81 15.51 -17.06
N LEU A 260 -11.46 14.91 -15.92
CA LEU A 260 -10.16 14.24 -15.75
C LEU A 260 -10.06 12.92 -16.54
N GLU A 261 -11.19 12.29 -16.89
CA GLU A 261 -11.21 11.13 -17.81
C GLU A 261 -10.74 11.49 -19.24
N LEU A 262 -10.88 12.75 -19.64
CA LEU A 262 -10.56 13.24 -20.98
C LEU A 262 -9.13 13.81 -21.08
N GLY A 263 -8.51 14.17 -19.96
CA GLY A 263 -7.18 14.76 -19.92
C GLY A 263 -6.87 15.49 -18.62
N PRO A 264 -5.71 16.17 -18.53
CA PRO A 264 -5.39 16.99 -17.37
C PRO A 264 -6.38 18.16 -17.23
N GLY A 265 -6.70 18.51 -15.98
CA GLY A 265 -7.70 19.51 -15.63
C GLY A 265 -7.13 20.69 -14.84
N TYR A 266 -7.51 21.91 -15.22
CA TYR A 266 -7.18 23.14 -14.50
C TYR A 266 -8.07 23.31 -13.27
N TYR A 267 -7.48 23.56 -12.10
CA TYR A 267 -8.24 23.90 -10.90
C TYR A 267 -8.85 25.31 -11.05
N LYS A 268 -10.15 25.41 -11.32
CA LYS A 268 -10.87 26.69 -11.53
C LYS A 268 -10.77 27.66 -10.35
N SER A 269 -10.46 27.16 -9.15
CA SER A 269 -10.25 27.93 -7.93
C SER A 269 -8.86 28.61 -7.84
N THR A 270 -7.95 28.28 -8.76
CA THR A 270 -6.59 28.81 -8.80
C THR A 270 -6.49 30.01 -9.75
N SER A 271 -5.32 30.64 -9.84
CA SER A 271 -5.13 31.86 -10.65
C SER A 271 -4.93 31.53 -12.13
N LEU A 272 -5.22 32.51 -12.99
CA LEU A 272 -4.87 32.45 -14.41
C LEU A 272 -3.37 32.73 -14.64
N PRO A 273 -2.77 32.20 -15.71
CA PRO A 273 -1.35 32.38 -15.98
C PRO A 273 -0.97 33.85 -16.21
N GLY A 274 0.13 34.30 -15.58
CA GLY A 274 0.64 35.67 -15.70
C GLY A 274 -0.10 36.73 -14.88
N THR A 275 -0.94 36.32 -13.93
CA THR A 275 -1.71 37.24 -13.06
C THR A 275 -1.07 37.45 -11.68
N GLY A 276 0.11 36.91 -11.43
CA GLY A 276 0.85 37.04 -10.17
C GLY A 276 0.46 36.01 -9.10
N GLY A 277 -0.02 34.83 -9.51
CA GLY A 277 -0.42 33.77 -8.60
C GLY A 277 -0.14 32.35 -9.11
N ASN A 278 -0.86 31.36 -8.58
CA ASN A 278 -0.61 29.94 -8.86
C ASN A 278 -1.64 29.35 -9.81
N VAL A 279 -1.20 28.78 -10.93
CA VAL A 279 -2.04 27.98 -11.83
C VAL A 279 -1.93 26.52 -11.39
N GLY A 280 -3.04 25.90 -10.98
CA GLY A 280 -3.06 24.48 -10.63
C GLY A 280 -3.53 23.61 -11.80
N ILE A 281 -2.85 22.49 -12.07
CA ILE A 281 -3.33 21.48 -13.02
C ILE A 281 -3.21 20.07 -12.41
N ALA A 282 -4.30 19.31 -12.42
CA ALA A 282 -4.35 17.92 -11.99
C ALA A 282 -4.30 16.97 -13.19
N GLY A 283 -3.65 15.81 -13.05
CA GLY A 283 -3.66 14.78 -14.09
C GLY A 283 -3.42 13.39 -13.52
N HIS A 284 -4.09 12.38 -14.09
CA HIS A 284 -3.99 11.00 -13.62
C HIS A 284 -2.57 10.46 -13.74
N ARG A 285 -2.23 9.59 -12.78
CA ARG A 285 -0.91 8.95 -12.72
C ARG A 285 -0.88 7.59 -13.41
N THR A 286 -1.98 6.83 -13.38
CA THR A 286 -1.98 5.44 -13.88
C THR A 286 -3.14 5.11 -14.81
N THR A 287 -4.26 5.80 -14.71
CA THR A 287 -5.47 5.58 -15.51
C THR A 287 -5.67 6.68 -16.56
N TYR A 288 -6.62 6.49 -17.47
CA TYR A 288 -7.03 7.50 -18.47
C TYR A 288 -5.85 8.08 -19.24
N GLY A 289 -5.02 7.18 -19.78
CA GLY A 289 -3.78 7.47 -20.52
C GLY A 289 -2.65 8.05 -19.70
N ALA A 290 -2.84 8.27 -18.40
CA ALA A 290 -1.83 8.70 -17.45
C ALA A 290 -1.03 9.92 -17.94
N PRO A 291 -1.68 11.08 -18.18
CA PRO A 291 -1.00 12.26 -18.73
C PRO A 291 0.19 12.71 -17.87
N PHE A 292 0.17 12.44 -16.56
CA PHE A 292 1.28 12.70 -15.63
C PHE A 292 1.96 11.42 -15.13
N GLY A 293 1.88 10.34 -15.91
CA GLY A 293 2.45 9.02 -15.62
C GLY A 293 3.91 9.06 -15.22
N ASP A 294 4.71 9.89 -15.90
CA ASP A 294 6.15 10.00 -15.71
C ASP A 294 6.56 11.35 -15.12
N LEU A 295 5.66 12.03 -14.41
CA LEU A 295 5.95 13.31 -13.77
C LEU A 295 7.08 13.23 -12.72
N ASP A 296 7.41 12.03 -12.22
CA ASP A 296 8.58 11.78 -11.35
C ASP A 296 9.93 11.85 -12.07
N ALA A 297 9.94 11.81 -13.41
CA ALA A 297 11.17 11.92 -14.20
C ALA A 297 11.55 13.38 -14.53
N VAL A 298 10.68 14.35 -14.21
CA VAL A 298 10.97 15.78 -14.33
C VAL A 298 12.08 16.16 -13.35
N ASN A 299 12.97 17.06 -13.78
CA ASN A 299 14.05 17.58 -12.95
C ASN A 299 13.90 19.08 -12.69
N ILE A 300 14.48 19.54 -11.58
CA ILE A 300 14.63 20.98 -11.33
C ILE A 300 15.37 21.63 -12.50
N GLY A 301 14.82 22.72 -13.03
CA GLY A 301 15.34 23.43 -14.18
C GLY A 301 14.71 23.05 -15.52
N ASP A 302 13.94 21.96 -15.59
CA ASP A 302 13.17 21.59 -16.78
C ASP A 302 12.16 22.69 -17.13
N THR A 303 11.83 22.81 -18.42
CA THR A 303 10.85 23.77 -18.92
C THR A 303 9.47 23.13 -19.05
N ILE A 304 8.45 23.83 -18.55
CA ILE A 304 7.04 23.52 -18.78
C ILE A 304 6.44 24.67 -19.59
N LEU A 305 5.81 24.36 -20.71
CA LEU A 305 5.11 25.33 -21.54
C LEU A 305 3.61 25.15 -21.36
N LEU A 306 2.91 26.24 -21.05
CA LEU A 306 1.46 26.27 -21.02
C LEU A 306 1.00 27.34 -22.01
N THR A 307 0.32 26.94 -23.07
CA THR A 307 -0.30 27.85 -24.03
C THR A 307 -1.76 28.04 -23.68
N VAL A 308 -2.16 29.28 -23.44
CA VAL A 308 -3.55 29.67 -23.19
C VAL A 308 -3.86 30.85 -24.10
N ASP A 309 -4.96 30.75 -24.85
CA ASP A 309 -5.31 31.66 -25.94
C ASP A 309 -4.12 31.82 -26.93
N SER A 310 -3.75 33.07 -27.22
CA SER A 310 -2.62 33.43 -28.09
C SER A 310 -1.32 33.66 -27.32
N LYS A 311 -1.13 33.04 -26.15
CA LYS A 311 0.07 33.23 -25.32
C LYS A 311 0.63 31.91 -24.82
N THR A 312 1.95 31.75 -24.93
CA THR A 312 2.71 30.66 -24.32
C THR A 312 3.47 31.17 -23.10
N PHE A 313 3.20 30.54 -21.96
CA PHE A 313 3.83 30.82 -20.68
C PHE A 313 4.92 29.76 -20.42
N HIS A 314 6.17 30.23 -20.31
CA HIS A 314 7.34 29.38 -20.10
C HIS A 314 7.66 29.34 -18.60
N TYR A 315 7.36 28.24 -17.94
CA TYR A 315 7.71 27.97 -16.55
C TYR A 315 8.99 27.16 -16.49
N GLN A 316 9.81 27.43 -15.48
CA GLN A 316 10.97 26.60 -15.16
C GLN A 316 10.73 25.91 -13.83
N VAL A 317 10.87 24.59 -13.79
CA VAL A 317 10.67 23.77 -12.59
C VAL A 317 11.61 24.22 -11.49
N ASP A 318 11.04 24.55 -10.33
CA ASP A 318 11.77 25.06 -9.16
C ASP A 318 11.63 24.18 -7.92
N SER A 319 10.55 23.39 -7.82
CA SER A 319 10.35 22.42 -6.74
C SER A 319 9.68 21.13 -7.24
N ILE A 320 10.02 20.03 -6.56
CA ILE A 320 9.40 18.72 -6.72
C ILE A 320 9.20 18.17 -5.31
N ASP A 321 7.96 17.93 -4.93
CA ASP A 321 7.58 17.58 -3.56
C ASP A 321 6.57 16.43 -3.55
N VAL A 322 6.50 15.71 -2.43
CA VAL A 322 5.43 14.73 -2.16
C VAL A 322 4.68 15.18 -0.92
N VAL A 323 3.37 15.35 -1.03
CA VAL A 323 2.49 15.81 0.05
C VAL A 323 1.35 14.83 0.27
N GLY A 324 0.72 14.86 1.44
CA GLY A 324 -0.48 14.05 1.70
C GLY A 324 -1.66 14.49 0.81
N ALA A 325 -2.53 13.55 0.44
CA ALA A 325 -3.79 13.85 -0.26
C ALA A 325 -4.73 14.74 0.58
N VAL A 326 -4.63 14.64 1.91
CA VAL A 326 -5.34 15.46 2.90
C VAL A 326 -4.35 16.43 3.55
N GLY A 327 -4.69 17.72 3.57
CA GLY A 327 -3.87 18.77 4.17
C GLY A 327 -2.68 19.20 3.31
N GLY A 328 -2.53 18.64 2.10
CA GLY A 328 -1.49 18.99 1.13
C GLY A 328 -1.88 20.11 0.16
N GLU A 329 -3.14 20.54 0.17
CA GLU A 329 -3.72 21.50 -0.78
C GLU A 329 -3.07 22.89 -0.74
N TYR A 330 -2.31 23.20 0.31
CA TYR A 330 -1.56 24.45 0.44
C TYR A 330 -0.56 24.67 -0.70
N VAL A 331 -0.17 23.61 -1.41
CA VAL A 331 0.71 23.73 -2.58
C VAL A 331 0.06 24.48 -3.74
N LEU A 332 -1.28 24.50 -3.80
CA LEU A 332 -2.09 25.23 -4.79
C LEU A 332 -2.37 26.68 -4.39
N PHE A 333 -2.05 27.08 -3.15
CA PHE A 333 -2.30 28.44 -2.71
C PHE A 333 -1.38 29.43 -3.44
N ASP A 334 -1.90 30.65 -3.61
CA ASP A 334 -1.14 31.78 -4.11
C ASP A 334 -0.03 32.15 -3.13
N ARG A 335 1.18 32.34 -3.66
CA ARG A 335 2.39 32.71 -2.91
C ARG A 335 2.94 34.09 -3.32
N GLY A 336 2.21 34.83 -4.16
CA GLY A 336 2.58 36.17 -4.64
C GLY A 336 3.59 36.16 -5.79
N ASP A 337 3.78 35.03 -6.46
CA ASP A 337 4.58 34.88 -7.67
C ASP A 337 3.80 34.12 -8.75
N ASP A 338 4.20 34.34 -10.02
CA ASP A 338 3.64 33.61 -11.16
C ASP A 338 4.19 32.18 -11.21
N ARG A 339 3.38 31.23 -10.77
CA ARG A 339 3.77 29.82 -10.71
C ARG A 339 2.74 28.90 -11.35
N LEU A 340 3.21 27.74 -11.78
CA LEU A 340 2.41 26.60 -12.21
C LEU A 340 2.66 25.45 -11.25
N THR A 341 1.61 24.78 -10.78
CA THR A 341 1.68 23.60 -9.91
C THR A 341 0.95 22.43 -10.56
N LEU A 342 1.69 21.37 -10.89
CA LEU A 342 1.14 20.12 -11.44
C LEU A 342 0.96 19.11 -10.29
N THR A 343 -0.20 18.46 -10.24
CA THR A 343 -0.54 17.48 -9.20
C THR A 343 -0.94 16.13 -9.78
N THR A 344 -0.41 15.06 -9.21
CA THR A 344 -0.78 13.69 -9.60
C THR A 344 -0.68 12.74 -8.41
N CYS A 345 -1.34 11.59 -8.46
CA CYS A 345 -1.26 10.57 -7.40
C CYS A 345 0.18 10.06 -7.20
N HIS A 346 0.50 9.69 -5.96
CA HIS A 346 1.78 9.10 -5.60
C HIS A 346 1.66 8.12 -4.42
N PRO A 347 2.48 7.04 -4.41
CA PRO A 347 3.18 6.46 -5.57
C PRO A 347 2.22 5.88 -6.62
N LYS A 348 2.71 5.39 -7.77
CA LYS A 348 1.86 4.73 -8.79
C LYS A 348 0.97 3.68 -8.10
N TYR A 349 -0.32 3.63 -8.48
CA TYR A 349 -1.33 2.74 -7.89
C TYR A 349 -1.70 3.04 -6.43
N SER A 350 -1.43 4.26 -5.95
CA SER A 350 -1.85 4.75 -4.64
C SER A 350 -2.25 6.22 -4.70
N ALA A 351 -3.38 6.56 -4.07
CA ALA A 351 -3.82 7.94 -3.90
C ALA A 351 -3.60 8.49 -2.49
N LYS A 352 -2.69 7.90 -1.70
CA LYS A 352 -2.39 8.39 -0.34
C LYS A 352 -1.68 9.74 -0.35
N GLU A 353 -0.85 9.96 -1.35
CA GLU A 353 -0.02 11.14 -1.49
C GLU A 353 -0.21 11.74 -2.88
N ARG A 354 0.32 12.94 -3.06
CA ARG A 354 0.39 13.65 -4.34
C ARG A 354 1.83 13.98 -4.63
N LEU A 355 2.28 13.65 -5.84
CA LEU A 355 3.52 14.20 -6.40
C LEU A 355 3.18 15.57 -6.96
N ILE A 356 3.97 16.55 -6.55
CA ILE A 356 3.83 17.96 -6.88
C ILE A 356 5.06 18.37 -7.67
N VAL A 357 4.86 19.00 -8.83
CA VAL A 357 5.92 19.68 -9.57
C VAL A 357 5.49 21.13 -9.70
N SER A 358 6.30 22.05 -9.17
CA SER A 358 6.08 23.49 -9.38
C SER A 358 7.13 24.08 -10.30
N GLY A 359 6.72 25.12 -11.03
CA GLY A 359 7.64 25.94 -11.81
C GLY A 359 7.28 27.41 -11.74
N ILE A 360 8.30 28.27 -11.85
CA ILE A 360 8.17 29.73 -11.83
C ILE A 360 8.19 30.25 -13.26
N LEU A 361 7.30 31.19 -13.57
CA LEU A 361 7.22 31.84 -14.87
C LEU A 361 8.52 32.59 -15.18
N LYS A 362 9.07 32.36 -16.37
CA LYS A 362 10.30 33.01 -16.86
C LYS A 362 10.07 33.90 -18.05
N LYS A 363 9.14 33.52 -18.94
CA LYS A 363 8.89 34.22 -20.19
C LYS A 363 7.42 34.05 -20.60
N ILE A 364 6.84 35.11 -21.14
CA ILE A 364 5.56 35.05 -21.87
C ILE A 364 5.87 35.34 -23.33
N GLU A 365 5.33 34.52 -24.22
CA GLU A 365 5.47 34.64 -25.66
C GLU A 365 4.10 34.75 -26.29
N VAL A 366 3.90 35.72 -27.18
CA VAL A 366 2.63 35.87 -27.91
C VAL A 366 2.73 35.04 -29.18
N VAL A 367 1.77 34.14 -29.37
CA VAL A 367 1.62 33.34 -30.58
C VAL A 367 0.84 34.20 -31.58
N GLY A 368 1.50 34.61 -32.65
CA GLY A 368 0.98 35.56 -33.65
C GLY A 368 0.56 34.92 -34.95
#